data_AF-A0A542SK89-F1
#
_entry.id   AF-A0A542SK89-F1
#
_cell.length_a   1.000
_cell.length_b   1.000
_cell.length_c   1.000
_cell.angle_alpha   90.00
_cell.angle_beta   90.00
_cell.angle_gamma   90.00
#
_symmetry.space_group_name_H-M   'P 1'
#
loop_
_entity.id
_entity.type
_entity.pdbx_description
1 polymer ?
#
loop_
_entity_poly.entity_id
_entity_poly.type
_entity_poly.pdbx_seq_one_letter_code
_entity_poly.pdbx_strand_id
1 'polypeptide(L)'
;MKLSYSPTPLEIWISQLYKQLGINTPEELDEQRISRSLGIHLFYKEIPSMAYEFGRFKSITIDKRLPSLMQREHFYHELCHILRHSGRQLMMPAAFRELQEWDARNFTRYAALPLHMLENYDYKQPEILDILSDQFKVTPELCSDRLLRIKSKLSCNPIQFIS
;
A
#
# COMPACT_ATOMS: atom_id res chain seq x y z
N MET A 1 -19.45 -19.17 -1.89
CA MET A 1 -20.07 -17.93 -2.42
C MET A 1 -18.92 -17.02 -2.84
N LYS A 2 -18.65 -16.87 -4.14
CA LYS A 2 -17.53 -16.07 -4.64
C LYS A 2 -17.89 -14.59 -4.45
N LEU A 3 -17.20 -13.90 -3.55
CA LEU A 3 -17.39 -12.47 -3.32
C LEU A 3 -17.06 -11.71 -4.61
N SER A 4 -18.05 -11.05 -5.21
CA SER A 4 -17.90 -10.29 -6.46
C SER A 4 -17.24 -8.93 -6.20
N TYR A 5 -15.95 -8.97 -5.87
CA TYR A 5 -15.11 -7.79 -5.73
C TYR A 5 -14.47 -7.44 -7.07
N SER A 6 -14.69 -6.22 -7.57
CA SER A 6 -14.02 -5.69 -8.76
C SER A 6 -12.84 -4.80 -8.35
N PRO A 7 -11.60 -5.27 -8.49
CA PRO A 7 -10.42 -4.51 -8.08
C PRO A 7 -10.18 -3.29 -8.97
N THR A 8 -9.60 -2.24 -8.38
CA THR A 8 -9.16 -1.09 -9.17
C THR A 8 -7.93 -1.44 -10.04
N PRO A 9 -7.67 -0.69 -11.12
CA PRO A 9 -6.43 -0.84 -11.88
C PRO A 9 -5.17 -0.73 -11.01
N LEU A 10 -5.17 0.15 -10.00
CA LEU A 10 -4.06 0.31 -9.07
C LEU A 10 -3.80 -0.96 -8.25
N GLU A 11 -4.85 -1.60 -7.74
CA GLU A 11 -4.73 -2.85 -6.98
C GLU A 11 -4.23 -4.03 -7.81
N ILE A 12 -4.69 -4.11 -9.07
CA ILE A 12 -4.23 -5.10 -10.04
C ILE A 12 -2.74 -4.87 -10.30
N TRP A 13 -2.35 -3.64 -10.60
CA TRP A 13 -0.96 -3.28 -10.89
C TRP A 13 -0.03 -3.57 -9.70
N ILE A 14 -0.42 -3.24 -8.46
CA ILE A 14 0.38 -3.55 -7.26
C ILE A 14 0.53 -5.07 -7.10
N SER A 15 -0.55 -5.83 -7.28
CA SER A 15 -0.49 -7.30 -7.17
C SER A 15 0.41 -7.91 -8.25
N GLN A 16 0.39 -7.37 -9.46
CA GLN A 16 1.28 -7.80 -10.53
C GLN A 16 2.74 -7.45 -10.24
N LEU A 17 3.02 -6.24 -9.74
CA LEU A 17 4.35 -5.81 -9.34
C LEU A 17 4.94 -6.79 -8.31
N TYR A 18 4.21 -7.10 -7.24
CA TYR A 18 4.73 -8.01 -6.21
C TYR A 18 4.93 -9.43 -6.70
N LYS A 19 4.04 -9.95 -7.53
CA LYS A 19 4.24 -11.24 -8.20
C LYS A 19 5.52 -11.25 -9.06
N GLN A 20 5.80 -10.16 -9.78
CA GLN A 20 7.05 -10.01 -10.56
C GLN A 20 8.29 -9.96 -9.66
N LEU A 21 8.19 -9.39 -8.46
CA LEU A 21 9.24 -9.41 -7.44
C LEU A 21 9.34 -10.75 -6.68
N GLY A 22 8.49 -11.73 -7.03
CA GLY A 22 8.41 -13.03 -6.36
C GLY A 22 7.90 -12.95 -4.92
N ILE A 23 7.02 -11.99 -4.62
CA ILE A 23 6.37 -11.80 -3.31
C ILE A 23 4.91 -12.23 -3.47
N ASN A 24 4.53 -13.34 -2.83
CA ASN A 24 3.22 -13.97 -2.98
C ASN A 24 2.45 -14.09 -1.67
N THR A 25 3.12 -13.98 -0.53
CA THR A 25 2.55 -14.13 0.82
C THR A 25 2.86 -12.91 1.72
N PRO A 26 2.04 -12.65 2.75
CA PRO A 26 2.26 -11.52 3.66
C PRO A 26 3.64 -11.55 4.35
N GLU A 27 4.12 -12.74 4.70
CA GLU A 27 5.40 -12.94 5.39
C GLU A 27 6.60 -12.56 4.51
N GLU A 28 6.43 -12.59 3.18
CA GLU A 28 7.46 -12.18 2.22
C GLU A 28 7.52 -10.67 1.99
N LEU A 29 6.56 -9.90 2.50
CA LEU A 29 6.60 -8.44 2.43
C LEU A 29 7.72 -7.92 3.33
N ASP A 30 8.77 -7.45 2.70
CA ASP A 30 9.95 -6.89 3.36
C ASP A 30 10.42 -5.64 2.63
N GLU A 31 10.48 -4.52 3.35
CA GLU A 31 10.76 -3.19 2.82
C GLU A 31 12.15 -3.13 2.19
N GLN A 32 13.13 -3.83 2.78
CA GLN A 32 14.50 -3.89 2.25
C GLN A 32 14.57 -4.69 0.95
N ARG A 33 13.90 -5.85 0.88
CA ARG A 33 13.80 -6.68 -0.32
C ARG A 33 13.10 -5.93 -1.45
N ILE A 34 11.98 -5.26 -1.16
CA ILE A 34 11.24 -4.45 -2.13
C ILE A 34 12.14 -3.33 -2.65
N SER A 35 12.77 -2.56 -1.74
CA SER A 35 13.64 -1.44 -2.10
C SER A 35 14.80 -1.89 -2.97
N ARG A 36 15.51 -2.95 -2.57
CA ARG A 36 16.65 -3.49 -3.32
C ARG A 36 16.24 -3.96 -4.71
N SER A 37 15.12 -4.66 -4.84
CA SER A 37 14.64 -5.16 -6.13
C SER A 37 14.25 -4.04 -7.09
N LEU A 38 13.89 -2.87 -6.55
CA LEU A 38 13.53 -1.67 -7.31
C LEU A 38 14.70 -0.68 -7.49
N GLY A 39 15.91 -1.02 -7.00
CA GLY A 39 17.07 -0.13 -7.07
C GLY A 39 16.93 1.12 -6.20
N ILE A 40 16.21 1.03 -5.08
CA ILE A 40 15.95 2.11 -4.12
C ILE A 40 16.81 1.88 -2.87
N HIS A 41 17.50 2.91 -2.42
CA HIS A 41 18.21 2.89 -1.14
C HIS A 41 17.23 3.18 0.01
N LEU A 42 17.15 2.28 1.00
CA LEU A 42 16.29 2.45 2.17
C LEU A 42 17.11 2.81 3.40
N PHE A 43 16.76 3.92 4.06
CA PHE A 43 17.41 4.41 5.27
C PHE A 43 16.41 4.59 6.40
N TYR A 44 16.87 4.40 7.64
CA TYR A 44 16.13 4.72 8.86
C TYR A 44 16.91 5.77 9.64
N LYS A 45 16.34 6.97 9.78
CA LYS A 45 17.03 8.14 10.36
C LYS A 45 16.08 8.92 11.27
N GLU A 46 16.64 9.75 12.15
CA GLU A 46 15.92 10.59 13.10
C GLU A 46 15.38 11.89 12.44
N ILE A 47 14.82 11.76 11.23
CA ILE A 47 14.27 12.86 10.43
C ILE A 47 12.92 12.45 9.85
N PRO A 48 12.05 13.39 9.45
CA PRO A 48 10.79 13.07 8.79
C PRO A 48 10.97 12.12 7.60
N SER A 49 10.00 11.22 7.42
CA SER A 49 10.03 10.28 6.30
C SER A 49 9.95 11.04 4.98
N MET A 50 10.69 10.57 3.97
CA MET A 50 10.73 11.21 2.67
C MET A 50 11.27 10.30 1.56
N ALA A 51 10.71 10.46 0.38
CA ALA A 51 11.24 9.99 -0.89
C ALA A 51 12.16 11.04 -1.52
N TYR A 52 13.24 10.57 -2.15
CA TYR A 52 14.16 11.41 -2.90
C TYR A 52 14.60 10.71 -4.19
N GLU A 53 14.54 11.44 -5.29
CA GLU A 53 14.99 10.99 -6.60
C GLU A 53 15.82 12.09 -7.28
N PHE A 54 17.01 11.71 -7.75
CA PHE A 54 17.88 12.56 -8.55
C PHE A 54 18.62 11.75 -9.61
N GLY A 55 18.25 11.94 -10.88
CA GLY A 55 18.78 11.14 -11.97
C GLY A 55 18.45 9.66 -11.77
N ARG A 56 19.49 8.81 -11.67
CA ARG A 56 19.33 7.37 -11.43
C ARG A 56 19.29 7.01 -9.94
N PHE A 57 19.59 7.96 -9.06
CA PHE A 57 19.61 7.72 -7.63
C PHE A 57 18.20 7.86 -7.05
N LYS A 58 17.76 6.84 -6.33
CA LYS A 58 16.47 6.79 -5.62
C LYS A 58 16.70 6.37 -4.19
N SER A 59 16.07 7.06 -3.25
CA SER A 59 16.10 6.68 -1.85
C SER A 59 14.80 6.98 -1.13
N ILE A 60 14.50 6.13 -0.15
CA ILE A 60 13.46 6.34 0.84
C ILE A 60 14.15 6.45 2.20
N THR A 61 13.83 7.50 2.94
CA THR A 61 14.20 7.62 4.35
C THR A 61 12.95 7.50 5.21
N ILE A 62 13.00 6.66 6.23
CA ILE A 62 11.94 6.45 7.20
C ILE A 62 12.36 7.05 8.54
N ASP A 63 11.40 7.69 9.21
CA ASP A 63 11.61 8.27 10.54
C ASP A 63 11.70 7.15 11.57
N LYS A 64 12.91 6.88 12.06
CA LYS A 64 13.17 5.78 13.00
C LYS A 64 12.57 6.01 14.40
N ARG A 65 12.04 7.20 14.67
CA ARG A 65 11.36 7.53 15.94
C ARG A 65 9.92 7.03 15.98
N LEU A 66 9.34 6.70 14.82
CA LEU A 66 7.97 6.19 14.74
C LEU A 66 7.89 4.74 15.23
N PRO A 67 6.72 4.28 15.71
CA PRO A 67 6.48 2.85 15.93
C PRO A 67 6.67 2.03 14.65
N SER A 68 7.09 0.76 14.77
CA SER A 68 7.44 -0.09 13.62
C SER A 68 6.30 -0.25 12.60
N LEU A 69 5.04 -0.36 13.04
CA LEU A 69 3.89 -0.44 12.14
C LEU A 69 3.75 0.85 11.31
N MET A 70 3.90 2.02 11.94
CA MET A 70 3.87 3.32 11.28
C MET A 70 5.04 3.51 10.31
N GLN A 71 6.23 3.03 10.67
CA GLN A 71 7.40 3.04 9.78
C GLN A 71 7.12 2.26 8.48
N ARG A 72 6.47 1.10 8.57
CA ARG A 72 6.07 0.30 7.41
C ARG A 72 5.05 1.01 6.53
N GLU A 73 4.06 1.66 7.12
CA GLU A 73 3.07 2.44 6.37
C GLU A 73 3.69 3.65 5.66
N HIS A 74 4.59 4.35 6.35
CA HIS A 74 5.39 5.43 5.78
C HIS A 74 6.25 4.91 4.62
N PHE A 75 6.83 3.72 4.74
CA PHE A 75 7.57 3.11 3.63
C PHE A 75 6.73 2.97 2.37
N TYR A 76 5.51 2.42 2.47
CA TYR A 76 4.64 2.29 1.30
C TYR A 76 4.17 3.64 0.76
N HIS A 77 4.00 4.63 1.63
CA HIS A 77 3.68 6.00 1.22
C HIS A 77 4.82 6.61 0.38
N GLU A 78 6.06 6.57 0.89
CA GLU A 78 7.23 7.06 0.17
C GLU A 78 7.53 6.24 -1.09
N LEU A 79 7.23 4.94 -1.08
CA LEU A 79 7.33 4.10 -2.27
C LEU A 79 6.40 4.56 -3.38
N CYS A 80 5.19 5.02 -3.05
CA CYS A 80 4.29 5.64 -4.03
C CYS A 80 4.94 6.86 -4.69
N HIS A 81 5.56 7.73 -3.90
CA HIS A 81 6.22 8.92 -4.45
C HIS A 81 7.33 8.55 -5.45
N ILE A 82 8.14 7.53 -5.16
CA ILE A 82 9.19 7.07 -6.07
C ILE A 82 8.64 6.39 -7.35
N LEU A 83 7.56 5.62 -7.23
CA LEU A 83 7.08 4.80 -8.35
C LEU A 83 6.09 5.52 -9.26
N ARG A 84 5.37 6.52 -8.74
CA ARG A 84 4.20 7.09 -9.42
C ARG A 84 4.24 8.60 -9.58
N HIS A 85 5.05 9.29 -8.80
CA HIS A 85 5.10 10.74 -8.80
C HIS A 85 6.40 11.25 -9.40
N SER A 86 6.35 12.45 -9.96
CA SER A 86 7.52 13.17 -10.46
C SER A 86 7.40 14.64 -10.09
N GLY A 87 8.54 15.33 -10.06
CA GLY A 87 8.62 16.75 -9.71
C GLY A 87 8.80 17.01 -8.21
N ARG A 88 9.23 18.23 -7.88
CA ARG A 88 9.48 18.66 -6.50
C ARG A 88 8.19 19.22 -5.89
N GLN A 89 7.63 18.53 -4.89
CA GLN A 89 6.37 18.95 -4.23
C GLN A 89 6.40 20.41 -3.74
N LEU A 90 7.53 20.89 -3.19
CA LEU A 90 7.67 22.28 -2.73
C LEU A 90 7.43 23.33 -3.82
N MET A 91 7.68 22.98 -5.08
CA MET A 91 7.49 23.86 -6.24
C MET A 91 6.16 23.62 -6.97
N MET A 92 5.39 22.63 -6.53
CA MET A 92 4.15 22.20 -7.16
C MET A 92 2.95 23.00 -6.61
N PRO A 93 1.94 23.36 -7.43
CA PRO A 93 0.72 23.99 -6.92
C PRO A 93 0.00 23.09 -5.89
N ALA A 94 -0.70 23.69 -4.94
CA ALA A 94 -1.31 22.98 -3.81
C ALA A 94 -2.22 21.82 -4.24
N ALA A 95 -3.10 22.03 -5.23
CA ALA A 95 -4.01 21.01 -5.72
C ALA A 95 -3.29 19.76 -6.28
N PHE A 96 -2.14 19.94 -6.95
CA PHE A 96 -1.37 18.80 -7.46
C PHE A 96 -0.64 18.05 -6.33
N ARG A 97 -0.17 18.77 -5.29
CA ARG A 97 0.35 18.11 -4.08
C ARG A 97 -0.74 17.27 -3.41
N GLU A 98 -1.92 17.85 -3.18
CA GLU A 98 -3.05 17.15 -2.56
C GLU A 98 -3.46 15.90 -3.34
N LEU A 99 -3.44 15.97 -4.68
CA LEU A 99 -3.69 14.81 -5.53
C LEU A 99 -2.63 13.71 -5.34
N GLN A 100 -1.34 14.06 -5.27
CA GLN A 100 -0.28 13.09 -4.99
C GLN A 100 -0.44 12.46 -3.60
N GLU A 101 -0.72 13.26 -2.58
CA GLU A 101 -0.96 12.76 -1.22
C GLU A 101 -2.18 11.83 -1.14
N TRP A 102 -3.23 12.14 -1.89
CA TRP A 102 -4.41 11.28 -1.99
C TRP A 102 -4.07 9.94 -2.67
N ASP A 103 -3.29 9.97 -3.76
CA ASP A 103 -2.85 8.75 -4.45
C ASP A 103 -1.93 7.91 -3.56
N ALA A 104 -0.97 8.55 -2.87
CA ALA A 104 -0.07 7.89 -1.93
C ALA A 104 -0.82 7.17 -0.81
N ARG A 105 -1.85 7.79 -0.21
CA ARG A 105 -2.69 7.12 0.80
C ARG A 105 -3.44 5.91 0.23
N ASN A 106 -3.92 5.97 -1.02
CA ASN A 106 -4.57 4.80 -1.66
C ASN A 106 -3.56 3.71 -1.98
N PHE A 107 -2.39 4.08 -2.50
CA PHE A 107 -1.29 3.17 -2.76
C PHE A 107 -0.87 2.45 -1.49
N THR A 108 -0.65 3.16 -0.37
CA THR A 108 -0.26 2.56 0.92
C THR A 108 -1.21 1.44 1.33
N ARG A 109 -2.53 1.66 1.26
CA ARG A 109 -3.52 0.62 1.59
C ARG A 109 -3.38 -0.63 0.75
N TYR A 110 -3.11 -0.48 -0.54
CA TYR A 110 -3.05 -1.59 -1.49
C TYR A 110 -1.69 -2.29 -1.51
N ALA A 111 -0.60 -1.54 -1.33
CA ALA A 111 0.75 -2.06 -1.23
C ALA A 111 0.97 -2.77 0.11
N ALA A 112 0.42 -2.24 1.21
CA ALA A 112 0.57 -2.86 2.51
C ALA A 112 -0.34 -4.08 2.71
N LEU A 113 -1.49 -4.14 2.01
CA LEU A 113 -2.40 -5.30 1.98
C LEU A 113 -2.80 -5.67 0.54
N PRO A 114 -1.89 -6.31 -0.23
CA PRO A 114 -2.09 -6.64 -1.63
C PRO A 114 -3.27 -7.59 -1.84
N LEU A 115 -4.07 -7.31 -2.86
CA LEU A 115 -5.31 -8.04 -3.09
C LEU A 115 -5.10 -9.56 -3.24
N HIS A 116 -4.08 -9.97 -4.00
CA HIS A 116 -3.81 -11.39 -4.24
C HIS A 116 -3.43 -12.17 -2.98
N MET A 117 -3.01 -11.49 -1.91
CA MET A 117 -2.70 -12.12 -0.62
C MET A 117 -3.95 -12.23 0.26
N LEU A 118 -5.01 -11.47 -0.05
CA LEU A 118 -6.23 -11.37 0.75
C LEU A 118 -7.29 -12.42 0.37
N GLU A 119 -7.07 -13.23 -0.67
CA GLU A 119 -8.11 -14.11 -1.23
C GLU A 119 -8.54 -15.26 -0.28
N ASN A 120 -7.66 -15.68 0.65
CA ASN A 120 -7.83 -16.90 1.44
C ASN A 120 -8.24 -16.67 2.91
N TYR A 121 -8.65 -15.46 3.28
CA TYR A 121 -9.07 -15.13 4.65
C TYR A 121 -10.56 -15.36 4.89
N ASP A 122 -10.93 -15.84 6.08
CA ASP A 122 -12.31 -15.82 6.54
C ASP A 122 -12.67 -14.46 7.13
N TYR A 123 -13.30 -13.61 6.32
CA TYR A 123 -13.72 -12.27 6.74
C TYR A 123 -14.86 -12.23 7.76
N LYS A 124 -15.45 -13.38 8.11
CA LYS A 124 -16.54 -13.46 9.10
C LYS A 124 -16.02 -13.67 10.51
N GLN A 125 -14.76 -14.08 10.69
CA GLN A 125 -14.20 -14.28 12.02
C GLN A 125 -14.06 -12.93 12.74
N PRO A 126 -14.45 -12.84 14.03
CA PRO A 126 -14.43 -11.57 14.78
C PRO A 126 -13.04 -10.91 14.84
N GLU A 127 -11.98 -11.73 14.92
CA GLU A 127 -10.59 -11.29 15.09
C GLU A 127 -9.87 -11.03 13.74
N ILE A 128 -10.60 -10.98 12.61
CA ILE A 128 -9.97 -10.80 11.29
C ILE A 128 -9.08 -9.55 11.20
N LEU A 129 -9.47 -8.49 11.89
CA LEU A 129 -8.74 -7.23 11.90
C LEU A 129 -7.36 -7.39 12.54
N ASP A 130 -7.31 -8.05 13.70
CA ASP A 130 -6.08 -8.29 14.44
C ASP A 130 -5.17 -9.27 13.70
N ILE A 131 -5.76 -10.33 13.13
CA ILE A 131 -5.03 -11.33 12.32
C ILE A 131 -4.34 -10.67 11.12
N LEU A 132 -5.07 -9.83 10.38
CA LEU A 132 -4.50 -9.14 9.22
C LEU A 132 -3.50 -8.06 9.64
N SER A 133 -3.77 -7.31 10.70
CA SER A 133 -2.84 -6.30 11.22
C SER A 133 -1.51 -6.94 11.62
N ASP A 134 -1.54 -8.09 12.31
CA ASP A 134 -0.36 -8.84 12.72
C ASP A 134 0.41 -9.42 11.52
N GLN A 135 -0.26 -10.13 10.62
CA GLN A 135 0.39 -10.78 9.48
C GLN A 135 0.98 -9.79 8.48
N PHE A 136 0.28 -8.70 8.19
CA PHE A 136 0.77 -7.66 7.26
C PHE A 136 1.66 -6.62 7.96
N LYS A 137 1.73 -6.66 9.30
CA LYS A 137 2.52 -5.77 10.17
C LYS A 137 2.15 -4.28 9.98
N VAL A 138 0.87 -4.01 9.83
CA VAL A 138 0.29 -2.68 9.64
C VAL A 138 -0.60 -2.33 10.81
N THR A 139 -0.99 -1.08 10.94
CA THR A 139 -1.92 -0.68 12.01
C THR A 139 -3.33 -1.21 11.78
N PRO A 140 -4.09 -1.47 12.85
CA PRO A 140 -5.49 -1.85 12.76
C PRO A 140 -6.32 -0.85 11.96
N GLU A 141 -5.98 0.44 12.04
CA GLU A 141 -6.62 1.52 11.29
C GLU A 141 -6.47 1.32 9.78
N LEU A 142 -5.25 1.11 9.28
CA LEU A 142 -5.02 0.88 7.85
C LEU A 142 -5.71 -0.40 7.36
N CYS A 143 -5.67 -1.45 8.18
CA CYS A 143 -6.35 -2.70 7.87
C CYS A 143 -7.88 -2.51 7.79
N SER A 144 -8.46 -1.77 8.74
CA SER A 144 -9.90 -1.48 8.77
C SER A 144 -10.33 -0.72 7.53
N ASP A 145 -9.57 0.32 7.18
CA ASP A 145 -9.74 1.10 5.96
C ASP A 145 -9.74 0.22 4.69
N ARG A 146 -8.80 -0.73 4.61
CA ARG A 146 -8.69 -1.66 3.49
C ARG A 146 -9.93 -2.56 3.39
N LEU A 147 -10.35 -3.16 4.50
CA LEU A 147 -11.50 -4.06 4.55
C LEU A 147 -12.81 -3.33 4.25
N LEU A 148 -13.00 -2.11 4.77
CA LEU A 148 -14.17 -1.28 4.48
C LEU A 148 -14.34 -1.02 2.99
N ARG A 149 -13.24 -0.81 2.25
CA ARG A 149 -13.29 -0.64 0.79
C ARG A 149 -13.61 -1.91 0.02
N ILE A 150 -13.18 -3.06 0.53
CA ILE A 150 -13.57 -4.35 -0.05
C ILE A 150 -15.06 -4.57 0.19
N LYS A 151 -15.56 -4.33 1.42
CA LYS A 151 -16.97 -4.45 1.80
C LYS A 151 -17.89 -3.45 1.07
N SER A 152 -17.53 -2.18 0.98
CA SER A 152 -18.38 -1.16 0.34
C SER A 152 -18.59 -1.44 -1.15
N LYS A 153 -17.57 -1.97 -1.84
CA LYS A 153 -17.68 -2.40 -3.23
C LYS A 153 -18.47 -3.69 -3.42
N LEU A 154 -18.62 -4.50 -2.38
CA LEU A 154 -19.53 -5.65 -2.38
C LEU A 154 -20.99 -5.20 -2.21
N SER A 155 -21.26 -4.19 -1.38
CA SER A 155 -22.60 -3.63 -1.19
C SER A 155 -23.07 -2.74 -2.35
N CYS A 156 -22.16 -2.12 -3.11
CA CYS A 156 -22.48 -1.27 -4.26
C CYS A 156 -22.67 -2.03 -5.59
N ASN A 157 -22.66 -3.38 -5.58
CA ASN A 157 -22.97 -4.20 -6.74
C ASN A 157 -24.38 -4.84 -6.68
N PRO A 158 -25.49 -4.07 -6.61
CA PRO A 158 -26.79 -4.56 -7.05
C PRO A 158 -27.05 -4.09 -8.48
N ILE A 159 -26.59 -4.85 -9.48
CA ILE A 159 -27.15 -4.73 -10.83
C ILE A 159 -27.48 -6.14 -11.32
N GLN A 160 -28.73 -6.52 -11.07
CA GLN A 160 -29.48 -7.42 -11.93
C GLN A 160 -29.65 -6.72 -13.29
N PHE A 161 -29.27 -7.39 -14.38
CA PHE A 161 -30.02 -7.36 -15.64
C PHE A 161 -29.76 -8.67 -16.37
N ILE A 162 -30.69 -9.61 -16.22
CA ILE A 162 -30.98 -10.61 -17.26
C ILE A 162 -32.50 -10.65 -17.38
N SER A 163 -32.97 -10.09 -18.49
CA SER A 163 -34.15 -10.55 -19.23
C SER A 163 -33.98 -10.06 -20.66
#